data_AF-A0A822X0G6-F1
#
_entry.id   AF-A0A822X0G6-F1
#
_cell.length_a   1.000
_cell.length_b   1.000
_cell.length_c   1.000
_cell.angle_alpha   90.00
_cell.angle_beta   90.00
_cell.angle_gamma   90.00
#
_symmetry.space_group_name_H-M   'P 1'
#
loop_
_entity.id
_entity.type
_entity.pdbx_description
1 polymer ?
#
loop_
_entity_poly.entity_id
_entity_poly.type
_entity_poly.pdbx_seq_one_letter_code
_entity_poly.pdbx_strand_id
1 'polypeptide(L)'
;MLKITSAFFFSTALFSAAVHAMGQEQQWGNWFGTVNAMEFELNTDNSAGERMTLTCRDNHLMLNYSGSDKKPLGVPDEGQEAMGININAVHYLPGKAAFIALKNTDSHGKIEITRMNKSVSHPFNTAGLRDALENLNWEDCISH
;
A
#
# COMPACT_ATOMS: atom_id res chain seq x y z
N MET A 1 -37.59 2.81 62.89
CA MET A 1 -37.77 2.97 61.43
C MET A 1 -36.42 3.23 60.81
N LEU A 2 -35.87 2.27 60.07
CA LEU A 2 -34.53 2.33 59.47
C LEU A 2 -34.67 2.91 58.05
N LYS A 3 -34.15 4.13 57.82
CA LYS A 3 -34.10 4.73 56.47
C LYS A 3 -32.91 4.15 55.72
N ILE A 4 -33.19 3.33 54.72
CA ILE A 4 -32.19 2.80 53.79
C ILE A 4 -31.97 3.88 52.72
N THR A 5 -30.80 4.53 52.75
CA THR A 5 -30.38 5.49 51.74
C THR A 5 -29.73 4.72 50.59
N SER A 6 -30.45 4.52 49.48
CA SER A 6 -29.88 3.92 48.27
C SER A 6 -28.91 4.91 47.60
N ALA A 7 -27.62 4.57 47.59
CA ALA A 7 -26.61 5.26 46.78
C ALA A 7 -26.60 4.66 45.36
N PHE A 8 -26.96 5.48 44.37
CA PHE A 8 -26.80 5.16 42.95
C PHE A 8 -25.31 5.24 42.58
N PHE A 9 -24.69 4.10 42.29
CA PHE A 9 -23.36 4.07 41.67
C PHE A 9 -23.52 4.30 40.16
N PHE A 10 -23.27 5.53 39.70
CA PHE A 10 -23.05 5.81 38.29
C PHE A 10 -21.69 5.24 37.89
N SER A 11 -21.69 4.06 37.26
CA SER A 11 -20.50 3.51 36.61
C SER A 11 -20.28 4.26 35.30
N THR A 12 -19.33 5.21 35.28
CA THR A 12 -18.82 5.79 34.04
C THR A 12 -18.01 4.72 33.33
N ALA A 13 -18.58 4.10 32.29
CA ALA A 13 -17.81 3.28 31.36
C ALA A 13 -16.83 4.21 30.63
N LEU A 14 -15.55 4.16 31.04
CA LEU A 14 -14.46 4.75 30.29
C LEU A 14 -14.31 3.91 29.02
N PHE A 15 -14.94 4.34 27.93
CA PHE A 15 -14.63 3.83 26.61
C PHE A 15 -13.21 4.26 26.27
N SER A 16 -12.24 3.37 26.50
CA SER A 16 -10.90 3.47 25.93
C SER A 16 -11.03 3.39 24.42
N ALA A 17 -11.14 4.55 23.76
CA ALA A 17 -10.94 4.63 22.33
C ALA A 17 -9.47 4.30 22.06
N ALA A 18 -9.20 3.05 21.67
CA ALA A 18 -7.92 2.70 21.09
C ALA A 18 -7.80 3.51 19.79
N VAL A 19 -6.94 4.53 19.81
CA VAL A 19 -6.57 5.28 18.62
C VAL A 19 -5.72 4.36 17.75
N HIS A 20 -6.35 3.54 16.93
CA HIS A 20 -5.67 2.91 15.81
C HIS A 20 -5.62 3.97 14.72
N ALA A 21 -4.53 4.73 14.66
CA ALA A 21 -4.26 5.72 13.64
C ALA A 21 -3.92 5.07 12.28
N MET A 22 -4.72 4.08 11.85
CA MET A 22 -4.74 3.66 10.45
C MET A 22 -5.62 4.67 9.72
N GLY A 23 -5.07 5.35 8.71
CA GLY A 23 -5.82 6.31 7.89
C GLY A 23 -7.09 5.66 7.33
N GLN A 24 -8.12 6.46 7.04
CA GLN A 24 -9.30 5.94 6.37
C GLN A 24 -8.91 5.38 5.00
N GLU A 25 -9.39 4.18 4.69
CA GLU A 25 -9.26 3.59 3.36
C GLU A 25 -9.92 4.51 2.33
N GLN A 26 -9.18 4.78 1.27
CA GLN A 26 -9.52 5.69 0.19
C GLN A 26 -9.39 4.96 -1.15
N GLN A 27 -10.04 5.48 -2.18
CA GLN A 27 -10.01 4.93 -3.52
C GLN A 27 -9.74 6.03 -4.56
N TRP A 28 -8.84 5.73 -5.49
CA TRP A 28 -8.44 6.56 -6.62
C TRP A 28 -8.47 5.71 -7.88
N GLY A 29 -9.58 5.74 -8.62
CA GLY A 29 -9.75 4.89 -9.80
C GLY A 29 -9.64 3.41 -9.47
N ASN A 30 -8.60 2.75 -10.00
CA ASN A 30 -8.31 1.33 -9.77
C ASN A 30 -7.49 1.07 -8.50
N TRP A 31 -7.00 2.13 -7.86
CA TRP A 31 -6.16 2.06 -6.67
C TRP A 31 -6.96 2.31 -5.42
N PHE A 32 -6.64 1.59 -4.35
CA PHE A 32 -7.30 1.76 -3.06
C PHE A 32 -6.34 1.47 -1.92
N GLY A 33 -6.60 2.02 -0.75
CA GLY A 33 -5.81 1.75 0.44
C GLY A 33 -5.66 2.98 1.32
N THR A 34 -4.56 3.05 2.05
CA THR A 34 -4.33 4.11 3.03
C THR A 34 -3.10 4.90 2.69
N VAL A 35 -3.21 6.23 2.81
CA VAL A 35 -2.11 7.16 2.67
C VAL A 35 -2.13 8.05 3.89
N ASN A 36 -0.99 8.14 4.58
CA ASN A 36 -0.75 9.14 5.61
C ASN A 36 0.56 9.89 5.27
N ALA A 37 0.96 10.84 6.12
CA ALA A 37 2.12 11.69 5.85
C ALA A 37 3.48 10.94 5.81
N MET A 38 3.53 9.69 6.29
CA MET A 38 4.78 8.96 6.56
C MET A 38 4.79 7.54 5.98
N GLU A 39 3.61 6.95 5.78
CA GLU A 39 3.44 5.59 5.28
C GLU A 39 2.26 5.54 4.31
N PHE A 40 2.34 4.64 3.35
CA PHE A 40 1.20 4.28 2.53
C PHE A 40 1.17 2.79 2.29
N GLU A 41 -0.05 2.28 2.11
CA GLU A 41 -0.32 0.96 1.56
C GLU A 41 -1.37 1.14 0.47
N LEU A 42 -0.95 0.93 -0.77
CA LEU A 42 -1.77 1.10 -1.96
C LEU A 42 -1.91 -0.23 -2.67
N ASN A 43 -3.13 -0.61 -2.98
CA ASN A 43 -3.51 -1.85 -3.61
C ASN A 43 -4.16 -1.59 -4.97
N THR A 44 -3.97 -2.51 -5.91
CA THR A 44 -4.73 -2.55 -7.16
C THR A 44 -4.88 -4.00 -7.61
N ASP A 45 -6.01 -4.28 -8.24
CA ASP A 45 -6.26 -5.55 -8.91
C ASP A 45 -6.14 -5.40 -10.42
N ASN A 46 -5.75 -6.47 -11.09
CA ASN A 46 -5.87 -6.57 -12.54
C ASN A 46 -7.03 -7.50 -12.94
N SER A 47 -7.35 -7.52 -14.24
CA SER A 47 -8.45 -8.32 -14.78
C SER A 47 -8.25 -9.83 -14.67
N ALA A 48 -7.04 -10.29 -14.33
CA ALA A 48 -6.73 -11.70 -14.11
C ALA A 48 -6.96 -12.13 -12.65
N GLY A 49 -7.46 -11.25 -11.79
CA GLY A 49 -7.65 -11.55 -10.36
C GLY A 49 -6.32 -11.65 -9.60
N GLU A 50 -5.29 -10.93 -10.06
CA GLU A 50 -4.04 -10.76 -9.35
C GLU A 50 -4.04 -9.41 -8.63
N ARG A 51 -3.36 -9.33 -7.50
CA ARG A 51 -3.24 -8.13 -6.66
C ARG A 51 -1.78 -7.72 -6.53
N MET A 52 -1.56 -6.42 -6.65
CA MET A 52 -0.32 -5.75 -6.32
C MET A 52 -0.56 -4.84 -5.12
N THR A 53 0.37 -4.86 -4.17
CA THR A 53 0.42 -3.92 -3.04
C THR A 53 1.74 -3.18 -3.07
N LEU A 54 1.67 -1.85 -3.14
CA LEU A 54 2.78 -0.94 -2.93
C LEU A 54 2.73 -0.45 -1.49
N THR A 55 3.81 -0.66 -0.76
CA THR A 55 3.91 -0.17 0.62
C THR A 55 5.14 0.70 0.73
N CYS A 56 5.01 1.84 1.39
CA CYS A 56 6.16 2.47 2.01
C CYS A 56 6.08 2.29 3.53
N ARG A 57 7.08 1.61 4.08
CA ARG A 57 7.21 1.33 5.51
C ARG A 57 8.68 1.06 5.84
N ASP A 58 9.10 1.37 7.06
CA ASP A 58 10.43 1.08 7.58
C ASP A 58 11.56 1.58 6.66
N ASN A 59 11.40 2.76 6.05
CA ASN A 59 12.33 3.38 5.11
C ASN A 59 12.53 2.67 3.76
N HIS A 60 11.59 1.79 3.37
CA HIS A 60 11.67 1.05 2.11
C HIS A 60 10.36 1.12 1.31
N LEU A 61 10.49 1.31 -0.01
CA LEU A 61 9.42 1.00 -0.95
C LEU A 61 9.40 -0.51 -1.18
N MET A 62 8.33 -1.16 -0.77
CA MET A 62 8.11 -2.58 -0.93
C MET A 62 7.02 -2.86 -1.95
N LEU A 63 7.16 -3.99 -2.63
CA LEU A 63 6.23 -4.48 -3.63
C LEU A 63 5.82 -5.90 -3.25
N ASN A 64 4.54 -6.09 -2.95
CA ASN A 64 3.97 -7.41 -2.75
C ASN A 64 3.06 -7.76 -3.91
N TYR A 65 3.07 -9.04 -4.28
CA TYR A 65 2.25 -9.56 -5.37
C TYR A 65 1.64 -10.92 -4.98
N SER A 66 0.34 -11.06 -5.24
CA SER A 66 -0.39 -12.31 -5.11
C SER A 66 -1.26 -12.55 -6.34
N GLY A 67 -1.13 -13.73 -6.96
CA GLY A 67 -2.05 -14.21 -7.99
C GLY A 67 -3.02 -15.23 -7.42
N SER A 68 -4.20 -15.40 -8.03
CA SER A 68 -5.20 -16.39 -7.58
C SER A 68 -4.67 -17.84 -7.53
N ASP A 69 -3.62 -18.15 -8.28
CA ASP A 69 -2.93 -19.45 -8.34
C ASP A 69 -1.47 -19.40 -7.85
N LYS A 70 -0.96 -18.23 -7.42
CA LYS A 70 0.44 -18.03 -7.05
C LYS A 70 0.57 -17.83 -5.56
N LYS A 71 1.49 -18.56 -4.93
CA LYS A 71 1.90 -18.26 -3.55
C LYS A 71 2.33 -16.78 -3.49
N PRO A 72 1.97 -16.04 -2.43
CA PRO A 72 2.42 -14.66 -2.26
C PRO A 72 3.93 -14.58 -2.42
N LEU A 73 4.37 -13.72 -3.33
CA LEU A 73 5.78 -13.48 -3.55
C LEU A 73 6.16 -12.26 -2.71
N GLY A 74 6.77 -12.53 -1.54
CA GLY A 74 7.47 -11.51 -0.78
C GLY A 74 8.76 -11.11 -1.50
N VAL A 75 9.23 -9.88 -1.27
CA VAL A 75 10.49 -9.38 -1.85
C VAL A 75 11.66 -10.26 -1.35
N PRO A 76 12.44 -10.90 -2.24
CA PRO A 76 13.72 -11.49 -1.88
C PRO A 76 14.72 -10.37 -1.65
N ASP A 77 15.48 -10.51 -0.58
CA ASP A 77 16.67 -9.72 -0.26
C ASP A 77 17.62 -9.66 -1.47
N GLU A 78 18.40 -8.58 -1.56
CA GLU A 78 19.21 -8.21 -2.72
C GLU A 78 19.95 -9.42 -3.35
N GLY A 79 19.58 -9.80 -4.59
CA GLY A 79 20.13 -10.99 -5.22
C GLY A 79 19.47 -11.40 -6.54
N GLN A 80 19.94 -12.52 -7.11
CA GLN A 80 19.54 -13.10 -8.41
C GLN A 80 18.04 -13.41 -8.56
N GLU A 81 17.21 -13.23 -7.53
CA GLU A 81 15.76 -13.45 -7.52
C GLU A 81 14.95 -12.15 -7.30
N ALA A 82 15.60 -10.98 -7.35
CA ALA A 82 14.97 -9.70 -7.00
C ALA A 82 13.66 -9.45 -7.77
N MET A 83 12.64 -9.05 -7.00
CA MET A 83 11.38 -8.59 -7.55
C MET A 83 11.53 -7.14 -8.00
N GLY A 84 10.89 -6.79 -9.12
CA GLY A 84 10.85 -5.43 -9.62
C GLY A 84 9.56 -5.14 -10.35
N ILE A 85 9.48 -3.97 -10.96
CA ILE A 85 8.33 -3.55 -11.75
C ILE A 85 8.76 -3.09 -13.13
N ASN A 86 7.99 -3.43 -14.14
CA ASN A 86 7.99 -2.71 -15.40
C ASN A 86 6.90 -1.66 -15.35
N ILE A 87 7.24 -0.41 -15.65
CA ILE A 87 6.29 0.68 -15.83
C ILE A 87 6.40 1.09 -17.30
N ASN A 88 5.34 0.89 -18.08
CA ASN A 88 5.32 1.16 -19.52
C ASN A 88 6.55 0.57 -20.25
N ALA A 89 6.89 -0.69 -19.95
CA ALA A 89 8.02 -1.46 -20.48
C ALA A 89 9.43 -0.99 -20.05
N VAL A 90 9.56 -0.04 -19.13
CA VAL A 90 10.83 0.31 -18.50
C VAL A 90 10.93 -0.40 -17.15
N HIS A 91 12.02 -1.12 -16.92
CA HIS A 91 12.25 -1.89 -15.71
C HIS A 91 12.83 -1.05 -14.57
N TYR A 92 12.31 -1.24 -13.35
CA TYR A 92 12.79 -0.62 -12.13
C TYR A 92 12.84 -1.64 -10.99
N LEU A 93 13.90 -1.55 -10.18
CA LEU A 93 13.91 -2.12 -8.84
C LEU A 93 13.15 -1.19 -7.87
N PRO A 94 12.53 -1.72 -6.79
CA PRO A 94 11.92 -0.88 -5.76
C PRO A 94 12.93 0.11 -5.18
N GLY A 95 12.56 1.39 -5.12
CA GLY A 95 13.44 2.47 -4.69
C GLY A 95 13.03 3.82 -5.29
N LYS A 96 13.88 4.84 -5.14
CA LYS A 96 13.57 6.22 -5.57
C LYS A 96 13.18 6.32 -7.04
N ALA A 97 13.89 5.64 -7.93
CA ALA A 97 13.59 5.68 -9.37
C ALA A 97 12.21 5.08 -9.68
N ALA A 98 11.86 3.94 -9.07
CA ALA A 98 10.54 3.32 -9.18
C ALA A 98 9.46 4.26 -8.62
N PHE A 99 9.65 4.84 -7.44
CA PHE A 99 8.70 5.77 -6.83
C PHE A 99 8.40 6.97 -7.74
N ILE A 100 9.45 7.61 -8.25
CA ILE A 100 9.30 8.75 -9.17
C ILE A 100 8.60 8.33 -10.46
N ALA A 101 8.92 7.14 -11.00
CA ALA A 101 8.24 6.64 -12.20
C ALA A 101 6.76 6.35 -11.94
N LEU A 102 6.40 5.72 -10.82
CA LEU A 102 5.02 5.44 -10.39
C LEU A 102 4.20 6.75 -10.29
N LYS A 103 4.76 7.77 -9.64
CA LYS A 103 4.12 9.09 -9.47
C LYS A 103 3.91 9.83 -10.80
N ASN A 104 4.71 9.52 -11.83
CA ASN A 104 4.62 10.15 -13.15
C ASN A 104 3.85 9.31 -14.18
N THR A 105 3.15 8.25 -13.76
CA THR A 105 2.29 7.47 -14.66
C THR A 105 1.07 8.28 -15.11
N ASP A 106 0.64 8.05 -16.35
CA ASP A 106 -0.66 8.51 -16.84
C ASP A 106 -1.77 7.49 -16.51
N SER A 107 -3.03 7.80 -16.81
CA SER A 107 -4.18 6.92 -16.52
C SER A 107 -4.31 5.69 -17.41
N HIS A 108 -3.51 5.59 -18.48
CA HIS A 108 -3.51 4.50 -19.45
C HIS A 108 -2.25 3.62 -19.36
N GLY A 109 -1.34 3.97 -18.46
CA GLY A 109 -0.12 3.24 -18.18
C GLY A 109 -0.38 1.82 -17.67
N LYS A 110 0.69 1.02 -17.76
CA LYS A 110 0.69 -0.38 -17.37
C LYS A 110 1.85 -0.65 -16.44
N ILE A 111 1.56 -1.39 -15.38
CA ILE A 111 2.55 -1.93 -14.46
C ILE A 111 2.54 -3.44 -14.56
N GLU A 112 3.71 -4.05 -14.67
CA GLU A 112 3.87 -5.50 -14.58
C GLU A 112 4.87 -5.83 -13.47
N ILE A 113 4.57 -6.84 -12.69
CA ILE A 113 5.50 -7.40 -11.71
C ILE A 113 6.53 -8.20 -12.48
N THR A 114 7.79 -8.05 -12.09
CA THR A 114 8.89 -8.79 -12.68
C THR A 114 9.68 -9.55 -11.63
N ARG A 115 10.25 -10.67 -12.06
CA ARG A 115 11.27 -11.43 -11.34
C ARG A 115 12.40 -11.72 -12.31
N MET A 116 13.65 -11.47 -11.92
CA MET A 116 14.80 -11.64 -12.82
C MET A 116 14.60 -10.90 -14.16
N ASN A 117 14.04 -9.68 -14.12
CA ASN A 117 13.71 -8.86 -15.29
C ASN A 117 12.71 -9.47 -16.28
N LYS A 118 11.99 -10.53 -15.89
CA LYS A 118 10.91 -11.13 -16.69
C LYS A 118 9.57 -10.82 -16.06
N SER A 119 8.60 -10.41 -16.87
CA SER A 119 7.22 -10.22 -16.42
C SER A 119 6.66 -11.54 -15.90
N VAL A 120 6.08 -11.49 -14.69
CA VAL A 120 5.44 -12.64 -14.03
C VAL A 120 3.96 -12.39 -13.74
N SER A 121 3.43 -11.21 -14.05
CA SER A 121 2.03 -10.84 -13.85
C SER A 121 1.36 -10.44 -15.16
N HIS A 122 0.03 -10.41 -15.14
CA HIS A 122 -0.74 -9.62 -16.10
C HIS A 122 -0.57 -8.13 -15.77
N PRO A 123 -0.79 -7.23 -16.75
CA PRO A 123 -0.64 -5.80 -16.53
C PRO A 123 -1.70 -5.25 -15.58
N PHE A 124 -1.25 -4.46 -14.61
CA PHE A 124 -2.07 -3.60 -13.75
C PHE A 124 -2.22 -2.22 -14.42
N ASN A 125 -3.38 -1.60 -14.22
CA ASN A 125 -3.67 -0.28 -14.79
C ASN A 125 -3.32 0.83 -13.79
N THR A 126 -2.78 1.95 -14.29
CA THR A 126 -2.31 3.07 -13.46
C THR A 126 -3.35 4.16 -13.20
N ALA A 127 -4.60 4.00 -13.66
CA ALA A 127 -5.67 4.99 -13.45
C ALA A 127 -5.91 5.26 -11.95
N GLY A 128 -5.60 6.50 -11.55
CA GLY A 128 -5.72 6.99 -10.17
C GLY A 128 -4.45 6.84 -9.32
N LEU A 129 -3.39 6.18 -9.83
CA LEU A 129 -2.12 6.04 -9.09
C LEU A 129 -1.46 7.38 -8.79
N ARG A 130 -1.42 8.28 -9.78
CA ARG A 130 -0.84 9.61 -9.60
C ARG A 130 -1.56 10.39 -8.49
N ASP A 131 -2.88 10.31 -8.44
CA ASP A 131 -3.71 11.01 -7.46
C ASP A 131 -3.50 10.39 -6.06
N ALA A 132 -3.39 9.06 -5.97
CA ALA A 132 -3.05 8.37 -4.74
C ALA A 132 -1.67 8.77 -4.17
N LEU A 133 -0.73 9.16 -5.04
CA LEU A 133 0.65 9.55 -4.67
C LEU A 133 0.90 11.07 -4.69
N GLU A 134 -0.13 11.90 -4.95
CA GLU A 134 0.05 13.32 -5.27
C GLU A 134 0.83 14.07 -4.17
N ASN A 135 0.40 13.87 -2.92
CA ASN A 135 0.94 14.56 -1.75
C ASN A 135 2.14 13.87 -1.11
N LEU A 136 2.62 12.77 -1.69
CA LEU A 136 3.76 12.01 -1.19
C LEU A 136 5.02 12.35 -1.98
N ASN A 137 6.14 12.54 -1.29
CA ASN A 137 7.48 12.60 -1.86
C ASN A 137 8.31 11.38 -1.44
N TRP A 138 9.51 11.24 -2.01
CA TRP A 138 10.37 10.09 -1.69
C TRP A 138 10.89 10.16 -0.26
N GLU A 139 11.15 11.37 0.23
CA GLU A 139 11.67 11.65 1.56
C GLU A 139 10.66 11.28 2.66
N ASP A 140 9.35 11.43 2.40
CA ASP A 140 8.27 10.93 3.25
C ASP A 140 8.34 9.40 3.40
N CYS A 141 9.01 8.71 2.48
CA CYS A 141 9.16 7.26 2.54
C CYS A 141 10.40 6.80 3.31
N ILE A 142 11.48 7.59 3.34
CA ILE A 142 12.80 7.15 3.83
C ILE A 142 13.32 7.89 5.08
N SER A 143 12.61 8.90 5.57
CA SER A 143 13.10 9.82 6.60
C SER A 143 12.51 9.55 7.99
N HIS A 144 12.40 8.28 8.39
CA HIS A 144 11.86 7.87 9.71
C HIS A 144 12.92 7.28 10.64
#